data_AF-A0A6L8ABC7-F1
#
_entry.id   AF-A0A6L8ABC7-F1
#
_cell.length_a   1.000
_cell.length_b   1.000
_cell.length_c   1.000
_cell.angle_alpha   90.00
_cell.angle_beta   90.00
_cell.angle_gamma   90.00
#
_symmetry.space_group_name_H-M   'P 1'
#
loop_
_entity.id
_entity.type
_entity.pdbx_description
1 polymer ?
#
loop_
_entity_poly.entity_id
_entity_poly.type
_entity_poly.pdbx_seq_one_letter_code
_entity_poly.pdbx_strand_id
1 'polypeptide(L)'
;METPINSRVKPETASIVRLCVNGRLQRRDTRGDNISAARTLIVRALHKDWPSGVQRVDFTVLPGGFILHQFPIDLDAINTGWISDNSSFEVLKGYGEKCIRRVLSEEAIRVLAKRTRYLTIGIDLKHIRDDKIGKKAIKRPHIELVAVLKLTGRRASIVAWTGKSYPTDEQQHSLVHVVDLSTHCVTVDGLRILVLGCHDLNMFNPRIPENKRLGMNRRIRIKNMRSEAERFEPSIVIQHPHQTDSPRIWLSGWSGIKKILPSVEQGLSGIAYFPHPLHRATRRKLPKVIDGTKFGSNIEDVVIEGFKETRAKN
;
A
#
# COMPACT_ATOMS: atom_id res chain seq x y z
N MET A 1 -11.88 7.09 -48.13
CA MET A 1 -12.83 7.10 -47.01
C MET A 1 -12.20 6.32 -45.88
N GLU A 2 -11.50 7.02 -44.98
CA GLU A 2 -10.90 6.42 -43.80
C GLU A 2 -11.95 6.38 -42.69
N THR A 3 -12.25 5.18 -42.20
CA THR A 3 -13.17 4.97 -41.10
C THR A 3 -12.50 5.42 -39.80
N PRO A 4 -13.06 6.35 -39.01
CA PRO A 4 -12.46 6.73 -37.76
C PRO A 4 -12.61 5.60 -36.75
N ILE A 5 -11.48 4.99 -36.37
CA ILE A 5 -11.37 4.15 -35.17
C ILE A 5 -11.46 5.10 -33.97
N ASN A 6 -12.66 5.39 -33.48
CA ASN A 6 -12.79 6.01 -32.18
C ASN A 6 -14.12 5.66 -31.51
N SER A 7 -14.20 4.44 -31.00
CA SER A 7 -14.99 4.15 -29.81
C SER A 7 -14.05 3.56 -28.78
N ARG A 8 -13.53 4.42 -27.88
CA ARG A 8 -12.94 3.96 -26.62
C ARG A 8 -14.04 3.20 -25.89
N VAL A 9 -14.09 1.88 -26.05
CA VAL A 9 -14.90 0.99 -25.21
C VAL A 9 -14.47 1.30 -23.78
N LYS A 10 -15.38 1.82 -22.96
CA LYS A 10 -15.09 2.04 -21.54
C LYS A 10 -14.64 0.68 -20.98
N PRO A 11 -13.46 0.60 -20.33
CA PRO A 11 -13.08 -0.63 -19.64
C PRO A 11 -14.20 -0.97 -18.66
N GLU A 12 -14.58 -2.25 -18.58
CA GLU A 12 -15.50 -2.71 -17.54
C GLU A 12 -14.96 -2.29 -16.16
N THR A 13 -15.84 -1.80 -15.30
CA THR A 13 -15.48 -1.41 -13.93
C THR A 13 -14.90 -2.61 -13.18
N ALA A 14 -13.67 -2.48 -12.68
CA ALA A 14 -12.98 -3.59 -12.06
C ALA A 14 -13.69 -4.09 -10.80
N SER A 15 -13.69 -5.40 -10.59
CA SER A 15 -14.14 -6.01 -9.35
C SER A 15 -13.02 -6.06 -8.32
N ILE A 16 -13.28 -5.54 -7.11
CA ILE A 16 -12.25 -5.37 -6.08
C ILE A 16 -12.74 -5.94 -4.76
N VAL A 17 -11.89 -6.75 -4.11
CA VAL A 17 -12.03 -7.13 -2.70
C VAL A 17 -10.97 -6.42 -1.89
N ARG A 18 -11.39 -5.62 -0.91
CA ARG A 18 -10.48 -5.00 0.07
C ARG A 18 -10.44 -5.81 1.35
N LEU A 19 -9.26 -6.30 1.72
CA LEU A 19 -9.05 -6.96 3.01
C LEU A 19 -8.81 -5.93 4.10
N CYS A 20 -9.74 -5.86 5.05
CA CYS A 20 -9.72 -4.96 6.19
C CYS A 20 -9.30 -5.73 7.45
N VAL A 21 -8.12 -5.43 8.00
CA VAL A 21 -7.65 -6.06 9.23
C VAL A 21 -8.16 -5.29 10.45
N ASN A 22 -9.06 -5.88 11.22
CA ASN A 22 -9.51 -5.34 12.52
C ASN A 22 -8.49 -5.72 13.61
N GLY A 23 -7.50 -4.84 13.82
CA GLY A 23 -6.38 -5.06 14.74
C GLY A 23 -5.02 -4.80 14.09
N ARG A 24 -3.95 -5.18 14.79
CA ARG A 24 -2.58 -5.07 14.29
C ARG A 24 -2.23 -6.24 13.37
N LEU A 25 -1.32 -6.01 12.42
CA LEU A 25 -0.77 -7.01 11.50
C LEU A 25 0.30 -7.91 12.14
N GLN A 26 0.71 -7.58 13.36
CA GLN A 26 1.71 -8.32 14.12
C GLN A 26 1.40 -8.24 15.61
N ARG A 27 1.91 -9.21 16.37
CA ARG A 27 1.95 -9.11 17.82
C ARG A 27 3.02 -8.12 18.25
N ARG A 28 2.92 -7.63 19.49
CA ARG A 28 3.90 -6.65 20.03
C ARG A 28 5.24 -7.30 20.41
N ASP A 29 5.24 -8.61 20.64
CA ASP A 29 6.38 -9.42 21.10
C ASP A 29 7.24 -9.98 19.95
N THR A 30 6.75 -9.98 18.70
CA THR A 30 7.52 -10.44 17.55
C THR A 30 8.61 -9.43 17.20
N ARG A 31 9.87 -9.78 17.51
CA ARG A 31 11.04 -8.98 17.14
C ARG A 31 11.29 -9.12 15.64
N GLY A 32 11.00 -8.06 14.88
CA GLY A 32 11.65 -7.79 13.60
C GLY A 32 10.94 -8.25 12.33
N ASP A 33 10.07 -9.26 12.38
CA ASP A 33 9.25 -9.66 11.23
C ASP A 33 7.89 -10.25 11.61
N ASN A 34 6.97 -10.30 10.65
CA ASN A 34 5.63 -10.87 10.83
C ASN A 34 5.27 -11.95 9.79
N ILE A 35 6.26 -12.61 9.18
CA ILE A 35 6.03 -13.49 8.01
C ILE A 35 5.00 -14.59 8.30
N SER A 36 5.13 -15.27 9.45
CA SER A 36 4.20 -16.32 9.86
C SER A 36 2.78 -15.77 10.08
N ALA A 37 2.69 -14.62 10.77
CA ALA A 37 1.43 -13.93 11.02
C ALA A 37 0.72 -13.48 9.71
N ALA A 38 1.46 -12.87 8.78
CA ALA A 38 0.95 -12.46 7.48
C ALA A 38 0.40 -13.67 6.69
N ARG A 39 1.10 -14.80 6.71
CA ARG A 39 0.65 -16.05 6.08
C ARG A 39 -0.65 -16.57 6.69
N THR A 40 -0.75 -16.59 8.03
CA THR A 40 -1.98 -16.99 8.73
C THR A 40 -3.16 -16.09 8.36
N LEU A 41 -2.96 -14.77 8.30
CA LEU A 41 -4.01 -13.82 7.95
C LEU A 41 -4.53 -14.04 6.51
N ILE A 42 -3.63 -14.29 5.54
CA ILE A 42 -4.02 -14.60 4.16
C ILE A 42 -4.82 -15.90 4.11
N VAL A 43 -4.32 -16.99 4.70
CA VAL A 43 -5.02 -18.29 4.68
C VAL A 43 -6.40 -18.15 5.31
N ARG A 44 -6.51 -17.49 6.47
CA ARG A 44 -7.80 -17.27 7.12
C ARG A 44 -8.77 -16.48 6.24
N ALA A 45 -8.31 -15.37 5.65
CA ALA A 45 -9.13 -14.54 4.77
C ALA A 45 -9.71 -15.34 3.60
N LEU A 46 -8.94 -16.29 3.06
CA LEU A 46 -9.32 -17.03 1.86
C LEU A 46 -10.23 -18.22 2.10
N HIS A 47 -10.08 -18.88 3.25
CA HIS A 47 -10.83 -20.10 3.57
C HIS A 47 -12.09 -19.83 4.37
N LYS A 48 -12.03 -18.87 5.31
CA LYS A 48 -13.10 -18.67 6.30
C LYS A 48 -13.92 -17.42 6.03
N ASP A 49 -13.23 -16.33 5.74
CA ASP A 49 -13.84 -14.99 5.78
C ASP A 49 -14.15 -14.45 4.36
N TRP A 50 -13.85 -15.21 3.29
CA TRP A 50 -14.14 -14.81 1.91
C TRP A 50 -15.66 -14.76 1.67
N PRO A 51 -16.21 -13.72 1.03
CA PRO A 51 -17.66 -13.58 0.92
C PRO A 51 -18.26 -14.69 0.06
N SER A 52 -19.32 -15.32 0.58
CA SER A 52 -20.10 -16.31 -0.16
C SER A 52 -20.69 -15.70 -1.43
N GLY A 53 -20.63 -16.42 -2.56
CA GLY A 53 -21.18 -15.97 -3.83
C GLY A 53 -20.31 -14.97 -4.60
N VAL A 54 -19.26 -14.40 -3.99
CA VAL A 54 -18.29 -13.56 -4.72
C VAL A 54 -17.43 -14.45 -5.60
N GLN A 55 -17.60 -14.28 -6.91
CA GLN A 55 -16.79 -14.92 -7.95
C GLN A 55 -15.34 -14.39 -7.91
N ARG A 56 -14.52 -14.90 -8.81
CA ARG A 56 -13.14 -14.44 -8.96
C ARG A 56 -13.14 -12.95 -9.35
N VAL A 57 -12.50 -12.11 -8.54
CA VAL A 57 -12.41 -10.66 -8.76
C VAL A 57 -11.13 -10.26 -9.50
N ASP A 58 -11.05 -9.02 -9.96
CA ASP A 58 -9.85 -8.48 -10.60
C ASP A 58 -8.76 -8.20 -9.57
N PHE A 59 -9.08 -7.53 -8.46
CA PHE A 59 -8.10 -7.16 -7.44
C PHE A 59 -8.47 -7.62 -6.04
N THR A 60 -7.47 -8.09 -5.31
CA THR A 60 -7.48 -8.12 -3.85
C THR A 60 -6.46 -7.14 -3.30
N VAL A 61 -6.90 -6.26 -2.40
CA VAL A 61 -6.06 -5.20 -1.81
C VAL A 61 -5.78 -5.48 -0.33
N LEU A 62 -4.49 -5.58 0.02
CA LEU A 62 -4.01 -5.69 1.39
C LEU A 62 -3.48 -4.34 1.89
N PRO A 63 -3.51 -4.06 3.21
CA PRO A 63 -2.98 -2.81 3.77
C PRO A 63 -1.47 -2.62 3.56
N GLY A 64 -0.98 -1.40 3.80
CA GLY A 64 0.45 -1.09 3.85
C GLY A 64 1.13 -1.82 5.01
N GLY A 65 2.39 -2.23 4.82
CA GLY A 65 3.15 -2.98 5.84
C GLY A 65 2.51 -4.31 6.24
N PHE A 66 1.67 -4.92 5.38
CA PHE A 66 1.08 -6.23 5.61
C PHE A 66 2.16 -7.27 5.93
N ILE A 67 3.26 -7.21 5.18
CA ILE A 67 4.50 -7.88 5.51
C ILE A 67 5.45 -6.87 6.16
N LEU A 68 6.00 -7.22 7.31
CA LEU A 68 7.13 -6.55 7.94
C LEU A 68 8.30 -7.53 7.96
N HIS A 69 9.46 -7.08 7.52
CA HIS A 69 10.71 -7.81 7.71
C HIS A 69 11.89 -6.88 7.99
N GLN A 70 12.99 -7.49 8.43
CA GLN A 70 14.26 -6.84 8.63
C GLN A 70 15.26 -7.27 7.57
N PHE A 71 16.20 -6.38 7.23
CA PHE A 71 17.26 -6.68 6.26
C PHE A 71 18.65 -6.35 6.83
N PRO A 72 19.67 -7.19 6.54
CA PRO A 72 21.03 -7.07 7.10
C PRO A 72 21.99 -6.27 6.20
N ILE A 73 21.52 -5.24 5.49
CA ILE A 73 22.35 -4.57 4.49
C ILE A 73 23.37 -3.64 5.15
N ASP A 74 24.57 -3.57 4.58
CA ASP A 74 25.54 -2.51 4.84
C ASP A 74 24.93 -1.14 4.51
N LEU A 75 24.87 -0.24 5.49
CA LEU A 75 24.23 1.07 5.32
C LEU A 75 24.87 1.89 4.20
N ASP A 76 26.13 1.63 3.89
CA ASP A 76 26.87 2.33 2.82
C ASP A 76 26.35 1.96 1.42
N ALA A 77 25.59 0.87 1.29
CA ALA A 77 24.99 0.44 0.03
C ALA A 77 23.59 1.02 -0.24
N ILE A 78 23.05 1.87 0.65
CA ILE A 78 21.67 2.39 0.52
C ILE A 78 21.60 3.90 0.74
N ASN A 79 21.10 4.60 -0.27
CA ASN A 79 20.77 6.02 -0.20
C ASN A 79 19.36 6.25 0.36
N THR A 80 19.26 7.07 1.40
CA THR A 80 18.00 7.37 2.11
C THR A 80 17.62 8.84 2.02
N GLY A 81 16.34 9.13 2.25
CA GLY A 81 15.81 10.48 2.24
C GLY A 81 15.82 11.11 0.85
N TRP A 82 16.12 12.41 0.78
CA TRP A 82 16.08 13.15 -0.48
C TRP A 82 17.20 12.80 -1.47
N ILE A 83 18.19 12.00 -1.06
CA ILE A 83 19.24 11.48 -1.93
C ILE A 83 18.98 10.03 -2.39
N SER A 84 17.83 9.43 -2.04
CA SER A 84 17.46 8.08 -2.51
C SER A 84 17.53 7.95 -4.04
N ASP A 85 17.83 6.73 -4.48
CA ASP A 85 18.04 6.40 -5.88
C ASP A 85 17.39 5.05 -6.24
N ASN A 86 17.39 4.73 -7.54
CA ASN A 86 16.82 3.49 -8.04
C ASN A 86 17.65 2.26 -7.67
N SER A 87 18.97 2.36 -7.53
CA SER A 87 19.82 1.23 -7.10
C SER A 87 19.45 0.76 -5.69
N SER A 88 19.26 1.68 -4.74
CA SER A 88 18.78 1.35 -3.39
C SER A 88 17.42 0.67 -3.43
N PHE A 89 16.52 1.15 -4.31
CA PHE A 89 15.21 0.55 -4.52
C PHE A 89 15.30 -0.88 -5.08
N GLU A 90 16.13 -1.12 -6.10
CA GLU A 90 16.34 -2.46 -6.70
C GLU A 90 16.84 -3.48 -5.67
N VAL A 91 17.85 -3.11 -4.88
CA VAL A 91 18.39 -3.98 -3.82
C VAL A 91 17.28 -4.38 -2.85
N LEU A 92 16.49 -3.41 -2.38
CA LEU A 92 15.43 -3.65 -1.40
C LEU A 92 14.23 -4.42 -1.99
N LYS A 93 13.91 -4.23 -3.28
CA LYS A 93 12.92 -5.08 -3.98
C LYS A 93 13.30 -6.56 -3.90
N GLY A 94 14.57 -6.90 -4.09
CA GLY A 94 15.05 -8.29 -3.98
C GLY A 94 14.76 -8.92 -2.60
N TYR A 95 14.81 -8.14 -1.53
CA TYR A 95 14.39 -8.60 -0.19
C TYR A 95 12.87 -8.71 -0.08
N GLY A 96 12.13 -7.75 -0.62
CA GLY A 96 10.67 -7.80 -0.70
C GLY A 96 10.16 -9.07 -1.40
N GLU A 97 10.79 -9.45 -2.51
CA GLU A 97 10.48 -10.69 -3.24
C GLU A 97 10.68 -11.94 -2.39
N LYS A 98 11.78 -12.03 -1.65
CA LYS A 98 12.04 -13.13 -0.71
C LYS A 98 10.95 -13.20 0.36
N CYS A 99 10.49 -12.07 0.87
CA CYS A 99 9.41 -12.02 1.86
C CYS A 99 8.09 -12.52 1.26
N ILE A 100 7.72 -12.04 0.07
CA ILE A 100 6.51 -12.46 -0.65
C ILE A 100 6.51 -13.98 -0.84
N ARG A 101 7.62 -14.57 -1.29
CA ARG A 101 7.74 -16.04 -1.48
C ARG A 101 7.56 -16.82 -0.18
N ARG A 102 8.01 -16.29 0.96
CA ARG A 102 7.83 -16.93 2.27
C ARG A 102 6.39 -16.86 2.77
N VAL A 103 5.68 -15.78 2.46
CA VAL A 103 4.27 -15.58 2.86
C VAL A 103 3.31 -16.33 1.94
N LEU A 104 3.49 -16.24 0.63
CA LEU A 104 2.64 -16.85 -0.39
C LEU A 104 3.11 -18.27 -0.74
N SER A 105 2.64 -19.25 0.04
CA SER A 105 2.85 -20.67 -0.29
C SER A 105 2.15 -21.07 -1.59
N GLU A 106 2.55 -22.20 -2.19
CA GLU A 106 1.84 -22.75 -3.36
C GLU A 106 0.36 -23.03 -3.09
N GLU A 107 0.01 -23.42 -1.86
CA GLU A 107 -1.39 -23.58 -1.44
C GLU A 107 -2.11 -22.23 -1.39
N ALA A 108 -1.52 -21.23 -0.75
CA ALA A 108 -2.10 -19.88 -0.68
C ALA A 108 -2.27 -19.28 -2.08
N ILE A 109 -1.29 -19.46 -2.98
CA ILE A 109 -1.36 -19.02 -4.38
C ILE A 109 -2.50 -19.73 -5.10
N ARG A 110 -2.63 -21.05 -4.94
CA ARG A 110 -3.72 -21.82 -5.58
C ARG A 110 -5.10 -21.34 -5.14
N VAL A 111 -5.27 -21.02 -3.87
CA VAL A 111 -6.54 -20.52 -3.35
C VAL A 111 -6.79 -19.09 -3.81
N LEU A 112 -5.79 -18.21 -3.69
CA LEU A 112 -5.88 -16.82 -4.19
C LEU A 112 -6.19 -16.77 -5.68
N ALA A 113 -5.55 -17.60 -6.50
CA ALA A 113 -5.75 -17.62 -7.95
C ALA A 113 -7.17 -18.01 -8.36
N LYS A 114 -7.93 -18.70 -7.50
CA LYS A 114 -9.37 -18.97 -7.72
C LYS A 114 -10.26 -17.78 -7.34
N ARG A 115 -9.75 -16.86 -6.52
CA ARG A 115 -10.50 -15.76 -5.91
C ARG A 115 -10.18 -14.40 -6.49
N THR A 116 -8.97 -14.20 -6.99
CA THR A 116 -8.53 -12.93 -7.55
C THR A 116 -7.57 -13.13 -8.73
N ARG A 117 -7.50 -12.15 -9.62
CA ARG A 117 -6.51 -12.08 -10.72
C ARG A 117 -5.25 -11.39 -10.26
N TYR A 118 -5.39 -10.32 -9.50
CA TYR A 118 -4.30 -9.49 -9.02
C TYR A 118 -4.34 -9.31 -7.51
N LEU A 119 -3.17 -9.35 -6.88
CA LEU A 119 -2.99 -9.05 -5.46
C LEU A 119 -2.07 -7.84 -5.33
N THR A 120 -2.51 -6.81 -4.60
CA THR A 120 -1.64 -5.70 -4.19
C THR A 120 -1.29 -5.85 -2.72
N ILE A 121 0.00 -5.88 -2.39
CA ILE A 121 0.49 -6.18 -1.04
C ILE A 121 1.56 -5.18 -0.61
N GLY A 122 1.40 -4.62 0.60
CA GLY A 122 2.38 -3.72 1.20
C GLY A 122 3.47 -4.48 1.98
N ILE A 123 4.73 -4.09 1.81
CA ILE A 123 5.89 -4.69 2.47
C ILE A 123 6.75 -3.59 3.10
N ASP A 124 6.93 -3.65 4.41
CA ASP A 124 7.85 -2.80 5.14
C ASP A 124 9.15 -3.54 5.41
N LEU A 125 10.25 -2.98 4.92
CA LEU A 125 11.59 -3.48 5.20
C LEU A 125 12.30 -2.47 6.08
N LYS A 126 12.83 -2.92 7.22
CA LYS A 126 13.56 -2.07 8.18
C LYS A 126 14.96 -2.62 8.41
N HIS A 127 15.96 -1.75 8.45
CA HIS A 127 17.31 -2.19 8.77
C HIS A 127 17.39 -2.78 10.19
N ILE A 128 18.21 -3.83 10.37
CA ILE A 128 18.43 -4.49 11.66
C ILE A 128 18.98 -3.48 12.69
N ARG A 129 18.65 -3.64 13.97
CA ARG A 129 19.28 -2.81 15.01
C ARG A 129 20.68 -3.35 15.22
N ASP A 130 21.70 -2.55 14.96
CA ASP A 130 22.95 -2.75 15.68
C ASP A 130 22.73 -2.22 17.11
N ASP A 131 22.75 -3.12 18.08
CA ASP A 131 22.63 -2.82 19.50
C ASP A 131 23.89 -2.16 20.08
N LYS A 132 25.00 -2.15 19.31
CA LYS A 132 26.23 -1.42 19.65
C LYS A 132 26.15 0.08 19.39
N ILE A 133 25.24 0.52 18.50
CA ILE A 133 24.98 1.94 18.26
C ILE A 133 24.02 2.41 19.36
N GLY A 134 24.58 3.04 20.39
CA GLY A 134 23.88 3.46 21.60
C GLY A 134 22.56 4.22 21.36
N LYS A 135 21.78 4.42 22.43
CA LYS A 135 20.38 4.91 22.46
C LYS A 135 20.07 6.22 21.71
N LYS A 136 21.04 6.92 21.11
CA LYS A 136 20.80 8.04 20.19
C LYS A 136 20.29 7.50 18.85
N ALA A 137 18.98 7.28 18.79
CA ALA A 137 18.29 6.68 17.65
C ALA A 137 18.33 7.58 16.40
N ILE A 138 19.37 7.47 15.58
CA ILE A 138 19.22 7.73 14.16
C ILE A 138 18.13 6.77 13.69
N LYS A 139 17.01 7.31 13.17
CA LYS A 139 15.92 6.47 12.67
C LYS A 139 16.50 5.58 11.58
N ARG A 140 16.33 4.27 11.75
CA ARG A 140 16.95 3.29 10.86
C ARG A 140 16.45 3.45 9.44
N PRO A 141 17.34 3.25 8.45
CA PRO A 141 16.95 3.08 7.07
C PRO A 141 15.82 2.07 6.92
N HIS A 142 14.81 2.45 6.15
CA HIS A 142 13.65 1.60 5.88
C HIS A 142 13.04 1.96 4.54
N ILE A 143 12.23 1.06 4.00
CA ILE A 143 11.42 1.29 2.81
C ILE A 143 10.02 0.73 3.03
N GLU A 144 9.03 1.39 2.45
CA GLU A 144 7.63 0.97 2.43
C GLU A 144 7.27 0.64 0.97
N LEU A 145 7.36 -0.64 0.60
CA LEU A 145 7.12 -1.14 -0.75
C LEU A 145 5.66 -1.56 -0.96
N VAL A 146 5.23 -1.56 -2.22
CA VAL A 146 3.99 -2.19 -2.68
C VAL A 146 4.30 -3.04 -3.90
N ALA A 147 3.90 -4.31 -3.87
CA ALA A 147 3.97 -5.20 -5.02
C ALA A 147 2.58 -5.42 -5.63
N VAL A 148 2.51 -5.48 -6.95
CA VAL A 148 1.34 -5.95 -7.71
C VAL A 148 1.67 -7.31 -8.29
N LEU A 149 0.91 -8.33 -7.89
CA LEU A 149 1.13 -9.71 -8.33
C LEU A 149 -0.01 -10.15 -9.24
N LYS A 150 0.33 -10.77 -10.37
CA LYS A 150 -0.60 -11.54 -11.20
C LYS A 150 -0.62 -12.99 -10.75
N LEU A 151 -1.82 -13.54 -10.54
CA LEU A 151 -2.05 -14.90 -10.08
C LEU A 151 -2.64 -15.78 -11.17
N THR A 152 -1.96 -16.87 -11.49
CA THR A 152 -2.35 -17.80 -12.56
C THR A 152 -2.25 -19.24 -12.09
N GLY A 153 -3.39 -19.85 -11.72
CA GLY A 153 -3.49 -21.25 -11.31
C GLY A 153 -2.61 -21.61 -10.10
N ARG A 154 -1.33 -21.89 -10.35
CA ARG A 154 -0.31 -22.27 -9.35
C ARG A 154 0.87 -21.28 -9.24
N ARG A 155 0.87 -20.19 -10.01
CA ARG A 155 1.98 -19.22 -10.04
C ARG A 155 1.52 -17.84 -9.58
N ALA A 156 2.41 -17.16 -8.87
CA ALA A 156 2.33 -15.74 -8.59
C ALA A 156 3.54 -15.06 -9.24
N SER A 157 3.28 -14.08 -10.10
CA SER A 157 4.31 -13.30 -10.78
C SER A 157 4.16 -11.84 -10.38
N ILE A 158 5.24 -11.20 -9.94
CA ILE A 158 5.21 -9.77 -9.65
C ILE A 158 5.28 -9.05 -10.98
N VAL A 159 4.25 -8.24 -11.27
CA VAL A 159 4.12 -7.52 -12.54
C VAL A 159 4.42 -6.03 -12.39
N ALA A 160 4.40 -5.52 -11.15
CA ALA A 160 4.85 -4.16 -10.85
C ALA A 160 5.34 -4.05 -9.40
N TRP A 161 6.25 -3.11 -9.21
CA TRP A 161 6.73 -2.68 -7.90
C TRP A 161 6.60 -1.17 -7.80
N THR A 162 6.19 -0.70 -6.64
CA THR A 162 6.28 0.71 -6.25
C THR A 162 6.45 0.79 -4.73
N GLY A 163 6.20 1.94 -4.14
CA GLY A 163 6.34 2.16 -2.71
C GLY A 163 6.21 3.64 -2.38
N LYS A 164 6.44 3.95 -1.11
CA LYS A 164 6.27 5.32 -0.63
C LYS A 164 7.28 6.27 -1.25
N SER A 165 6.74 7.30 -1.89
CA SER A 165 7.52 8.36 -2.53
C SER A 165 7.44 9.69 -1.76
N TYR A 166 6.47 9.84 -0.86
CA TYR A 166 6.25 11.03 -0.05
C TYR A 166 6.46 10.75 1.45
N PRO A 167 7.58 11.20 2.05
CA PRO A 167 7.87 10.95 3.46
C PRO A 167 7.06 11.85 4.41
N THR A 168 6.76 11.34 5.60
CA THR A 168 6.43 12.22 6.74
C THR A 168 7.63 13.08 7.14
N ASP A 169 7.43 14.11 7.96
CA ASP A 169 8.54 14.91 8.50
C ASP A 169 9.58 14.06 9.20
N GLU A 170 9.09 13.08 9.92
CA GLU A 170 9.84 12.11 10.68
C GLU A 170 10.64 11.09 9.85
N GLN A 171 10.33 10.96 8.56
CA GLN A 171 10.91 9.96 7.66
C GLN A 171 11.86 10.55 6.62
N GLN A 172 11.94 11.88 6.51
CA GLN A 172 12.67 12.58 5.44
C GLN A 172 14.13 12.16 5.26
N HIS A 173 14.77 11.62 6.31
CA HIS A 173 16.18 11.24 6.30
C HIS A 173 16.41 9.73 6.35
N SER A 174 15.38 8.92 6.65
CA SER A 174 15.56 7.49 6.90
C SER A 174 14.72 6.59 6.00
N LEU A 175 13.75 7.14 5.29
CA LEU A 175 12.99 6.40 4.30
C LEU A 175 13.76 6.37 2.98
N VAL A 176 13.93 5.20 2.38
CA VAL A 176 14.31 5.11 0.97
C VAL A 176 13.09 5.47 0.14
N HIS A 177 13.12 6.65 -0.48
CA HIS A 177 11.99 7.11 -1.30
C HIS A 177 11.98 6.37 -2.64
N VAL A 178 10.80 5.97 -3.11
CA VAL A 178 10.65 5.58 -4.51
C VAL A 178 10.76 6.83 -5.37
N VAL A 179 11.88 6.99 -6.07
CA VAL A 179 12.18 8.23 -6.83
C VAL A 179 11.61 8.23 -8.24
N ASP A 180 11.54 7.07 -8.89
CA ASP A 180 10.81 6.89 -10.14
C ASP A 180 9.31 6.82 -9.86
N LEU A 181 8.64 7.95 -10.06
CA LEU A 181 7.20 8.08 -9.80
C LEU A 181 6.34 7.36 -10.84
N SER A 182 6.89 7.07 -12.03
CA SER A 182 6.17 6.33 -13.07
C SER A 182 5.81 4.91 -12.62
N THR A 183 6.56 4.35 -11.67
CA THR A 183 6.28 3.05 -11.04
C THR A 183 4.91 2.98 -10.34
N HIS A 184 4.31 4.12 -9.97
CA HIS A 184 2.97 4.16 -9.37
C HIS A 184 1.88 3.95 -10.43
N CYS A 185 2.19 4.12 -11.71
CA CYS A 185 1.27 4.04 -12.84
C CYS A 185 1.32 2.63 -13.45
N VAL A 186 0.41 1.76 -13.05
CA VAL A 186 0.42 0.33 -13.39
C VAL A 186 -0.68 0.03 -14.41
N THR A 187 -0.32 -0.57 -15.54
CA THR A 187 -1.28 -1.08 -16.53
C THR A 187 -1.33 -2.60 -16.48
N VAL A 188 -2.51 -3.17 -16.26
CA VAL A 188 -2.72 -4.63 -16.26
C VAL A 188 -4.05 -4.98 -16.95
N ASP A 189 -4.00 -5.88 -17.92
CA ASP A 189 -5.18 -6.34 -18.70
C ASP A 189 -6.11 -5.17 -19.16
N GLY A 190 -5.51 -4.06 -19.62
CA GLY A 190 -6.23 -2.86 -20.08
C GLY A 190 -6.67 -1.88 -18.98
N LEU A 191 -6.52 -2.24 -17.71
CA LEU A 191 -6.85 -1.37 -16.57
C LEU A 191 -5.67 -0.47 -16.22
N ARG A 192 -5.92 0.83 -16.01
CA ARG A 192 -4.94 1.84 -15.60
C ARG A 192 -5.10 2.15 -14.12
N ILE A 193 -4.12 1.77 -13.32
CA ILE A 193 -4.20 1.79 -11.85
C ILE A 193 -3.09 2.67 -11.31
N LEU A 194 -3.46 3.64 -10.47
CA LEU A 194 -2.52 4.40 -9.68
C LEU A 194 -2.36 3.73 -8.31
N VAL A 195 -1.21 3.13 -8.06
CA VAL A 195 -0.87 2.46 -6.81
C VAL A 195 -0.06 3.41 -5.94
N LEU A 196 -0.59 3.75 -4.77
CA LEU A 196 -0.03 4.72 -3.85
C LEU A 196 0.47 4.05 -2.57
N GLY A 197 1.69 4.38 -2.15
CA GLY A 197 2.16 4.11 -0.80
C GLY A 197 1.39 4.92 0.24
N CYS A 198 1.72 4.71 1.52
CA CYS A 198 0.93 5.20 2.65
C CYS A 198 0.62 6.71 2.60
N HIS A 199 1.63 7.58 2.58
CA HIS A 199 1.40 9.04 2.60
C HIS A 199 1.33 9.66 1.20
N ASP A 200 1.46 8.89 0.13
CA ASP A 200 1.50 9.42 -1.23
C ASP A 200 0.18 10.08 -1.64
N LEU A 201 -0.95 9.58 -1.10
CA LEU A 201 -2.25 10.21 -1.28
C LEU A 201 -2.28 11.69 -0.86
N ASN A 202 -1.45 12.08 0.13
CA ASN A 202 -1.38 13.48 0.55
C ASN A 202 -0.81 14.38 -0.56
N MET A 203 -0.04 13.87 -1.52
CA MET A 203 0.42 14.68 -2.64
C MET A 203 -0.73 15.23 -3.48
N PHE A 204 -1.93 14.63 -3.41
CA PHE A 204 -3.13 15.12 -4.10
C PHE A 204 -3.95 16.10 -3.27
N ASN A 205 -3.61 16.32 -1.99
CA ASN A 205 -4.36 17.24 -1.15
C ASN A 205 -4.35 18.67 -1.75
N PRO A 206 -5.53 19.25 -2.04
CA PRO A 206 -5.63 20.53 -2.73
C PRO A 206 -5.05 21.70 -1.92
N ARG A 207 -4.88 21.56 -0.60
CA ARG A 207 -4.37 22.60 0.30
C ARG A 207 -2.84 22.66 0.38
N ILE A 208 -2.13 21.66 -0.13
CA ILE A 208 -0.66 21.62 0.01
C ILE A 208 0.09 22.66 -0.86
N PRO A 209 -0.31 22.95 -2.11
CA PRO A 209 0.37 23.97 -2.93
C PRO A 209 0.47 25.34 -2.26
N GLU A 210 -0.49 25.69 -1.41
CA GLU A 210 -0.54 26.95 -0.66
C GLU A 210 0.33 26.95 0.61
N ASN A 211 0.89 25.80 0.99
CA ASN A 211 1.69 25.69 2.19
C ASN A 211 3.09 26.29 1.98
N LYS A 212 3.25 27.54 2.43
CA LYS A 212 4.51 28.29 2.39
C LYS A 212 5.65 27.63 3.16
N ARG A 213 5.35 26.77 4.15
CA ARG A 213 6.35 26.04 4.96
C ARG A 213 6.87 24.77 4.29
N LEU A 214 6.31 24.39 3.14
CA LEU A 214 6.73 23.18 2.44
C LEU A 214 8.09 23.37 1.75
N GLY A 215 9.07 22.54 2.09
CA GLY A 215 10.38 22.56 1.44
C GLY A 215 10.32 22.25 -0.07
N MET A 216 11.32 22.74 -0.80
CA MET A 216 11.39 22.65 -2.26
C MET A 216 11.27 21.22 -2.79
N ASN A 217 11.98 20.26 -2.18
CA ASN A 217 11.96 18.85 -2.60
C ASN A 217 10.54 18.26 -2.58
N ARG A 218 9.73 18.59 -1.57
CA ARG A 218 8.34 18.14 -1.49
C ARG A 218 7.44 18.79 -2.54
N ARG A 219 7.63 20.08 -2.82
CA ARG A 219 6.88 20.79 -3.87
C ARG A 219 7.14 20.16 -5.23
N ILE A 220 8.42 19.88 -5.55
CA ILE A 220 8.81 19.20 -6.78
C ILE A 220 8.22 17.80 -6.84
N ARG A 221 8.35 17.02 -5.76
CA ARG A 221 7.77 15.67 -5.66
C ARG A 221 6.26 15.64 -5.93
N ILE A 222 5.52 16.59 -5.34
CA ILE A 222 4.07 16.72 -5.54
C ILE A 222 3.74 17.09 -6.98
N LYS A 223 4.42 18.09 -7.54
CA LYS A 223 4.20 18.52 -8.93
C LYS A 223 4.43 17.36 -9.88
N ASN A 224 5.53 16.63 -9.70
CA ASN A 224 5.89 15.50 -10.56
C ASN A 224 4.87 14.36 -10.43
N MET A 225 4.49 13.96 -9.21
CA MET A 225 3.49 12.89 -9.03
C MET A 225 2.15 13.25 -9.67
N ARG A 226 1.67 14.48 -9.49
CA ARG A 226 0.41 14.93 -10.10
C ARG A 226 0.50 14.91 -11.62
N SER A 227 1.58 15.43 -12.18
CA SER A 227 1.79 15.44 -13.64
C SER A 227 1.86 14.03 -14.23
N GLU A 228 2.53 13.09 -13.55
CA GLU A 228 2.59 11.69 -13.96
C GLU A 228 1.19 11.04 -13.92
N ALA A 229 0.45 11.23 -12.84
CA ALA A 229 -0.90 10.68 -12.69
C ALA A 229 -1.91 11.29 -13.68
N GLU A 230 -1.84 12.60 -13.94
CA GLU A 230 -2.68 13.29 -14.92
C GLU A 230 -2.42 12.75 -16.33
N ARG A 231 -1.15 12.59 -16.73
CA ARG A 231 -0.78 12.01 -18.03
C ARG A 231 -1.21 10.55 -18.16
N PHE A 232 -1.13 9.78 -17.08
CA PHE A 232 -1.49 8.38 -17.06
C PHE A 232 -3.02 8.14 -17.11
N GLU A 233 -3.81 9.10 -16.64
CA GLU A 233 -5.28 9.03 -16.56
C GLU A 233 -5.80 7.73 -15.92
N PRO A 234 -5.41 7.41 -14.68
CA PRO A 234 -5.86 6.18 -14.02
C PRO A 234 -7.39 6.14 -13.92
N SER A 235 -7.97 4.94 -14.07
CA SER A 235 -9.39 4.70 -13.76
C SER A 235 -9.58 4.22 -12.33
N ILE A 236 -8.53 3.66 -11.71
CA ILE A 236 -8.55 3.09 -10.36
C ILE A 236 -7.40 3.69 -9.55
N VAL A 237 -7.66 4.06 -8.29
CA VAL A 237 -6.61 4.48 -7.34
C VAL A 237 -6.62 3.59 -6.10
N ILE A 238 -5.49 2.94 -5.81
CA ILE A 238 -5.32 2.05 -4.66
C ILE A 238 -4.26 2.63 -3.73
N GLN A 239 -4.62 2.95 -2.48
CA GLN A 239 -3.70 3.42 -1.46
C GLN A 239 -3.39 2.33 -0.43
N HIS A 240 -2.13 2.19 -0.02
CA HIS A 240 -1.67 1.25 0.99
C HIS A 240 -1.24 1.93 2.31
N PRO A 241 -2.17 2.41 3.15
CA PRO A 241 -1.80 2.95 4.46
C PRO A 241 -1.53 1.83 5.48
N HIS A 242 -0.65 2.11 6.44
CA HIS A 242 -0.30 1.20 7.54
C HIS A 242 -1.33 1.15 8.66
N GLN A 243 -2.08 2.23 8.83
CA GLN A 243 -3.08 2.35 9.89
C GLN A 243 -4.15 3.35 9.48
N THR A 244 -5.41 2.98 9.64
CA THR A 244 -6.54 3.88 9.43
C THR A 244 -7.62 3.61 10.47
N ASP A 245 -7.74 4.49 11.48
CA ASP A 245 -8.83 4.46 12.47
C ASP A 245 -9.87 5.57 12.28
N SER A 246 -9.69 6.41 11.25
CA SER A 246 -10.62 7.46 10.87
C SER A 246 -10.48 7.79 9.39
N PRO A 247 -11.60 7.94 8.64
CA PRO A 247 -11.54 8.35 7.24
C PRO A 247 -11.03 9.79 7.08
N ARG A 248 -11.14 10.62 8.13
CA ARG A 248 -10.71 12.03 8.10
C ARG A 248 -9.22 12.20 7.82
N ILE A 249 -8.39 11.20 8.09
CA ILE A 249 -6.95 11.22 7.82
C ILE A 249 -6.70 11.41 6.31
N TRP A 250 -7.53 10.77 5.48
CA TRP A 250 -7.34 10.67 4.04
C TRP A 250 -8.32 11.52 3.22
N LEU A 251 -9.34 12.09 3.87
CA LEU A 251 -10.43 12.81 3.21
C LEU A 251 -9.96 13.91 2.25
N SER A 252 -8.96 14.70 2.64
CA SER A 252 -8.45 15.78 1.79
C SER A 252 -7.70 15.27 0.56
N GLY A 253 -6.93 14.18 0.73
CA GLY A 253 -6.25 13.53 -0.39
C GLY A 253 -7.24 12.91 -1.37
N TRP A 254 -8.25 12.19 -0.88
CA TRP A 254 -9.31 11.61 -1.72
C TRP A 254 -10.16 12.66 -2.44
N SER A 255 -10.48 13.77 -1.78
CA SER A 255 -11.17 14.91 -2.43
C SER A 255 -10.28 15.52 -3.52
N GLY A 256 -8.97 15.57 -3.30
CA GLY A 256 -7.97 15.97 -4.28
C GLY A 256 -7.93 15.06 -5.51
N ILE A 257 -7.88 13.73 -5.31
CA ILE A 257 -7.93 12.74 -6.39
C ILE A 257 -9.14 12.99 -7.30
N LYS A 258 -10.35 13.11 -6.73
CA LYS A 258 -11.57 13.33 -7.51
C LYS A 258 -11.57 14.64 -8.32
N LYS A 259 -10.86 15.66 -7.83
CA LYS A 259 -10.75 16.96 -8.49
C LYS A 259 -9.67 16.99 -9.57
N ILE A 260 -8.52 16.40 -9.29
CA ILE A 260 -7.31 16.46 -10.13
C ILE A 260 -7.35 15.37 -11.22
N LEU A 261 -7.90 14.20 -10.91
CA LEU A 261 -7.92 13.03 -11.79
C LEU A 261 -9.39 12.64 -12.08
N PRO A 262 -10.09 13.37 -12.96
CA PRO A 262 -11.50 13.11 -13.25
C PRO A 262 -11.75 11.77 -13.96
N SER A 263 -10.70 11.13 -14.49
CA SER A 263 -10.75 9.78 -15.07
C SER A 263 -10.95 8.67 -14.03
N VAL A 264 -10.74 8.96 -12.74
CA VAL A 264 -10.80 7.95 -11.67
C VAL A 264 -12.25 7.65 -11.33
N GLU A 265 -12.68 6.42 -11.62
CA GLU A 265 -14.03 5.92 -11.33
C GLU A 265 -14.08 5.15 -10.00
N GLN A 266 -12.98 4.52 -9.59
CA GLN A 266 -12.88 3.75 -8.34
C GLN A 266 -11.66 4.17 -7.52
N GLY A 267 -11.82 4.22 -6.20
CA GLY A 267 -10.71 4.48 -5.29
C GLY A 267 -10.91 3.85 -3.93
N LEU A 268 -9.83 3.32 -3.34
CA LEU A 268 -9.87 2.72 -2.02
C LEU A 268 -8.53 2.82 -1.28
N SER A 269 -8.60 2.93 0.04
CA SER A 269 -7.46 2.72 0.95
C SER A 269 -7.52 1.32 1.54
N GLY A 270 -6.41 0.59 1.59
CA GLY A 270 -6.26 -0.59 2.46
C GLY A 270 -6.48 -0.22 3.94
N ILE A 271 -6.82 -1.20 4.78
CA ILE A 271 -7.15 -0.95 6.19
C ILE A 271 -6.47 -1.95 7.12
N ALA A 272 -5.62 -1.43 8.01
CA ALA A 272 -5.36 -2.02 9.31
C ALA A 272 -5.94 -1.07 10.37
N TYR A 273 -6.95 -1.54 11.08
CA TYR A 273 -7.77 -0.75 11.98
C TYR A 273 -7.38 -1.02 13.43
N PHE A 274 -6.62 -0.11 14.00
CA PHE A 274 -6.25 -0.08 15.41
C PHE A 274 -6.04 1.38 15.85
N PRO A 275 -6.13 1.69 17.16
CA PRO A 275 -5.98 3.06 17.65
C PRO A 275 -4.68 3.70 17.17
N HIS A 276 -4.76 4.98 16.77
CA HIS A 276 -3.56 5.77 16.51
C HIS A 276 -2.69 5.84 17.78
N PRO A 277 -1.35 5.86 17.69
CA PRO A 277 -0.47 5.86 18.88
C PRO A 277 -0.74 6.96 19.90
N LEU A 278 -1.26 8.10 19.46
CA LEU A 278 -1.62 9.25 20.31
C LEU A 278 -3.02 9.14 20.95
N HIS A 279 -3.77 8.07 20.69
CA HIS A 279 -5.13 7.90 21.16
C HIS A 279 -5.30 6.55 21.85
N ARG A 280 -6.09 6.53 22.94
CA ARG A 280 -6.38 5.30 23.70
C ARG A 280 -7.39 4.39 22.99
N ALA A 281 -8.15 4.93 22.05
CA ALA A 281 -9.21 4.24 21.31
C ALA A 281 -9.22 4.72 19.85
N THR A 282 -9.88 3.95 18.99
CA THR A 282 -10.07 4.36 17.59
C THR A 282 -10.96 5.58 17.51
N ARG A 283 -10.61 6.52 16.63
CA ARG A 283 -11.34 7.79 16.48
C ARG A 283 -12.73 7.63 15.86
N ARG A 284 -12.97 6.57 15.09
CA ARG A 284 -14.26 6.23 14.46
C ARG A 284 -14.47 4.73 14.46
N LYS A 285 -15.74 4.29 14.44
CA LYS A 285 -16.11 2.87 14.31
C LYS A 285 -15.70 2.32 12.94
N LEU A 286 -15.27 1.06 12.88
CA LEU A 286 -14.77 0.39 11.67
C LEU A 286 -15.69 0.54 10.44
N PRO A 287 -17.03 0.34 10.51
CA PRO A 287 -17.90 0.53 9.34
C PRO A 287 -17.80 1.94 8.73
N LYS A 288 -17.71 2.97 9.58
CA LYS A 288 -17.53 4.35 9.11
C LYS A 288 -16.16 4.60 8.50
N VAL A 289 -15.14 3.85 8.91
CA VAL A 289 -13.80 3.90 8.29
C VAL A 289 -13.83 3.22 6.92
N ILE A 290 -14.43 2.03 6.84
CA ILE A 290 -14.61 1.26 5.61
C ILE A 290 -15.31 2.12 4.55
N ASP A 291 -16.50 2.65 4.87
CA ASP A 291 -17.30 3.46 3.94
C ASP A 291 -16.57 4.75 3.54
N GLY A 292 -15.93 5.43 4.51
CA GLY A 292 -15.30 6.73 4.30
C GLY A 292 -13.94 6.68 3.60
N THR A 293 -13.44 5.51 3.23
CA THR A 293 -12.13 5.31 2.59
C THR A 293 -12.21 4.54 1.27
N LYS A 294 -13.41 4.47 0.68
CA LYS A 294 -13.62 3.98 -0.68
C LYS A 294 -14.64 4.85 -1.44
N PHE A 295 -14.61 4.76 -2.76
CA PHE A 295 -15.67 5.25 -3.65
C PHE A 295 -15.64 4.46 -4.96
N GLY A 296 -16.73 4.56 -5.72
CA GLY A 296 -16.97 3.72 -6.90
C GLY A 296 -17.81 2.49 -6.56
N SER A 297 -18.19 1.73 -7.59
CA SER A 297 -18.96 0.49 -7.49
C SER A 297 -18.04 -0.74 -7.47
N ASN A 298 -18.60 -1.93 -7.25
CA ASN A 298 -17.91 -3.22 -7.36
C ASN A 298 -16.70 -3.37 -6.41
N ILE A 299 -16.80 -2.81 -5.20
CA ILE A 299 -15.79 -2.92 -4.13
C ILE A 299 -16.43 -3.58 -2.91
N GLU A 300 -16.05 -4.83 -2.67
CA GLU A 300 -16.45 -5.63 -1.51
C GLU A 300 -15.39 -5.56 -0.40
N ASP A 301 -15.83 -5.58 0.85
CA ASP A 301 -14.94 -5.52 2.03
C ASP A 301 -14.97 -6.83 2.80
N VAL A 302 -13.79 -7.39 3.05
CA VAL A 302 -13.62 -8.57 3.91
C VAL A 302 -12.94 -8.14 5.19
N VAL A 303 -13.64 -8.26 6.32
CA VAL A 303 -13.07 -7.94 7.64
C VAL A 303 -12.49 -9.20 8.25
N ILE A 304 -11.19 -9.17 8.56
CA ILE A 304 -10.52 -10.23 9.32
C ILE A 304 -10.00 -9.70 10.65
N GLU A 305 -10.05 -10.53 11.69
CA GLU A 305 -9.48 -10.17 12.99
C GLU A 305 -7.95 -10.26 12.93
N GLY A 306 -7.29 -9.13 13.21
CA GLY A 306 -5.85 -9.06 13.44
C GLY A 306 -5.50 -9.38 14.89
N PHE A 307 -4.26 -9.07 15.26
CA PHE A 307 -3.81 -9.23 16.65
C PHE A 307 -4.33 -8.08 17.51
N LYS A 308 -5.00 -8.42 18.61
CA LYS A 308 -5.45 -7.47 19.62
C LYS A 308 -4.30 -7.09 20.54
N GLU A 309 -4.30 -5.87 21.06
CA GLU A 309 -3.43 -5.52 22.17
C GLU A 309 -3.89 -6.25 23.43
N THR A 310 -3.21 -7.33 23.79
CA THR A 310 -3.19 -7.76 25.18
C THR A 310 -2.33 -6.76 25.93
N ARG A 311 -2.95 -5.89 26.74
CA ARG A 311 -2.19 -5.19 27.77
C ARG A 311 -1.65 -6.28 28.70
N ALA A 312 -0.34 -6.29 28.92
CA ALA A 312 0.18 -6.90 30.14
C ALA A 312 -0.61 -6.26 31.28
N LYS A 313 -1.29 -7.09 32.09
CA LYS A 313 -1.78 -6.64 33.38
C LYS A 313 -0.51 -6.21 34.14
N ASN A 314 -0.35 -4.91 34.33
CA ASN A 314 0.57 -4.41 35.35
C ASN A 314 -0.01 -4.79 36.71
#